data_AF-A0A9P4S6C1-F1
#
_entry.id   AF-A0A9P4S6C1-F1
#
_cell.length_a   1.000
_cell.length_b   1.000
_cell.length_c   1.000
_cell.angle_alpha   90.00
_cell.angle_beta   90.00
_cell.angle_gamma   90.00
#
_symmetry.space_group_name_H-M   'P 1'
#
loop_
_entity.id
_entity.type
_entity.pdbx_description
1 polymer ?
#
loop_
_entity_poly.entity_id
_entity_poly.type
_entity_poly.pdbx_seq_one_letter_code
_entity_poly.pdbx_strand_id
1 'polypeptide(L)'
;MALLEFLLANGGTPDWTDEDGWQPLHYAARAEDIRSSRILLEAGPTPFDLDFGDGVIEQAIKSNRPESIVAIFDSTFYPQRSLVRTRRLKSFELTPIQFAAGSTNCYIIELLLQRGGHPNENPAYYGGRTALQEAAEKGRMAMISLLLNADAE
;
A
#
# COMPACT_ATOMS: atom_id res chain seq x y z
N MET A 1 27.91 -8.92 -1.84
CA MET A 1 27.20 -8.13 -0.81
C MET A 1 26.82 -6.80 -1.45
N ALA A 2 25.53 -6.51 -1.56
CA ALA A 2 25.03 -5.23 -2.09
C ALA A 2 25.26 -4.10 -1.07
N LEU A 3 25.35 -2.84 -1.53
CA LEU A 3 25.59 -1.69 -0.65
C LEU A 3 24.57 -1.61 0.51
N LEU A 4 23.30 -1.88 0.23
CA LEU A 4 22.24 -1.93 1.24
C LEU A 4 22.50 -2.99 2.33
N GLU A 5 22.85 -4.21 1.93
CA GLU A 5 23.18 -5.31 2.86
C GLU A 5 24.40 -4.95 3.71
N PHE A 6 25.41 -4.30 3.11
CA PHE A 6 26.58 -3.82 3.82
C PHE A 6 26.24 -2.76 4.86
N LEU A 7 25.39 -1.78 4.51
CA LEU A 7 24.97 -0.74 5.44
C LEU A 7 24.19 -1.32 6.63
N LEU A 8 23.25 -2.23 6.37
CA LEU A 8 22.50 -2.92 7.43
C LEU A 8 23.43 -3.74 8.34
N ALA A 9 24.41 -4.46 7.77
CA ALA A 9 25.39 -5.23 8.52
C ALA A 9 26.32 -4.38 9.40
N ASN A 10 26.46 -3.09 9.10
CA ASN A 10 27.31 -2.14 9.85
C ASN A 10 26.50 -1.18 10.73
N GLY A 11 25.26 -1.52 11.09
CA GLY A 11 24.44 -0.75 12.03
C GLY A 11 23.59 0.35 11.38
N GLY A 12 23.53 0.42 10.06
CA GLY A 12 22.48 1.17 9.38
C GLY A 12 21.12 0.55 9.70
N THR A 13 20.12 1.38 9.98
CA THR A 13 18.80 0.89 10.37
C THR A 13 17.80 1.06 9.22
N PRO A 14 16.86 0.10 9.01
CA PRO A 14 15.87 0.20 7.94
C PRO A 14 14.75 1.20 8.23
N ASP A 15 14.72 1.78 9.43
CA ASP A 15 13.66 2.64 9.94
C ASP A 15 13.99 4.14 9.95
N TRP A 16 15.24 4.53 9.66
CA TRP A 16 15.61 5.94 9.54
C TRP A 16 14.77 6.63 8.49
N THR A 17 14.31 7.83 8.82
CA THR A 17 13.54 8.69 7.94
C THR A 17 14.36 9.90 7.52
N ASP A 18 14.09 10.43 6.33
CA ASP A 18 14.56 11.75 5.93
C ASP A 18 13.66 12.88 6.49
N GLU A 19 13.86 14.10 6.00
CA GLU A 19 13.11 15.30 6.41
C GLU A 19 11.61 15.22 6.07
N ASP A 20 11.25 14.41 5.08
CA ASP A 20 9.86 14.14 4.67
C ASP A 20 9.26 12.93 5.40
N GLY A 21 10.03 12.32 6.31
CA GLY A 21 9.61 11.13 7.03
C GLY A 21 9.72 9.83 6.22
N TRP A 22 10.41 9.84 5.08
CA TRP A 22 10.52 8.65 4.23
C TRP A 22 11.62 7.72 4.71
N GLN A 23 11.22 6.52 5.07
CA GLN A 23 12.11 5.37 5.24
C GLN A 23 12.68 4.87 3.90
N PRO A 24 13.84 4.17 3.89
CA PRO A 24 14.38 3.50 2.71
C PRO A 24 13.36 2.65 1.94
N LEU A 25 12.40 2.04 2.64
CA LEU A 25 11.36 1.21 2.02
C LEU A 25 10.40 2.04 1.13
N HIS A 26 10.14 3.30 1.45
CA HIS A 26 9.35 4.19 0.57
C HIS A 26 10.02 4.36 -0.78
N TYR A 27 11.33 4.58 -0.78
CA TYR A 27 12.13 4.73 -1.99
C TYR A 27 12.18 3.44 -2.81
N ALA A 28 12.43 2.30 -2.15
CA ALA A 28 12.45 1.00 -2.81
C ALA A 28 11.08 0.65 -3.43
N ALA A 29 9.99 0.87 -2.69
CA ALA A 29 8.63 0.62 -3.17
C ALA A 29 8.26 1.53 -4.35
N ARG A 30 8.59 2.83 -4.27
CA ARG A 30 8.37 3.82 -5.36
C ARG A 30 9.16 3.48 -6.62
N ALA A 31 10.38 2.98 -6.45
CA ALA A 31 11.27 2.60 -7.55
C ALA A 31 10.98 1.20 -8.11
N GLU A 32 10.10 0.42 -7.47
CA GLU A 32 9.86 -1.00 -7.80
C GLU A 32 11.10 -1.87 -7.65
N ASP A 33 12.01 -1.47 -6.76
CA ASP A 33 13.17 -2.27 -6.42
C ASP A 33 12.75 -3.37 -5.45
N ILE A 34 12.26 -4.48 -6.01
CA ILE A 34 11.75 -5.62 -5.25
C ILE A 34 12.84 -6.26 -4.40
N ARG A 35 14.09 -6.25 -4.87
CA ARG A 35 15.20 -6.81 -4.11
C ARG A 35 15.46 -5.99 -2.85
N SER A 36 15.62 -4.67 -3.01
CA SER A 36 15.83 -3.79 -1.86
C SER A 36 14.61 -3.79 -0.94
N SER A 37 13.39 -3.84 -1.50
CA SER A 37 12.16 -3.92 -0.72
C SER A 37 12.12 -5.18 0.15
N ARG A 38 12.48 -6.35 -0.40
CA ARG A 38 12.55 -7.61 0.36
C ARG A 38 13.61 -7.56 1.47
N ILE A 39 14.82 -7.10 1.16
CA ILE A 39 15.89 -6.95 2.15
C ILE A 39 15.45 -6.03 3.30
N LEU A 40 14.82 -4.90 2.98
CA LEU A 40 14.31 -3.97 3.99
C LEU A 40 13.18 -4.60 4.81
N LEU A 41 12.19 -5.23 4.19
CA LEU A 41 11.10 -5.93 4.87
C LEU A 41 11.59 -7.05 5.80
N GLU A 42 12.60 -7.82 5.37
CA GLU A 42 13.25 -8.88 6.16
C GLU A 42 14.07 -8.33 7.33
N ALA A 43 14.69 -7.16 7.16
CA ALA A 43 15.38 -6.44 8.24
C ALA A 43 14.42 -5.90 9.31
N GLY A 44 13.10 -5.92 9.05
CA GLY A 44 12.06 -5.63 10.02
C GLY A 44 11.99 -4.17 10.46
N PRO A 45 11.69 -3.22 9.55
CA PRO A 45 11.43 -1.83 9.93
C PRO A 45 10.35 -1.80 11.02
N THR A 46 10.60 -1.05 12.08
CA THR A 46 9.66 -0.96 13.21
C THR A 46 8.34 -0.36 12.71
N PRO A 47 7.20 -1.06 12.90
CA PRO A 47 5.92 -0.65 12.30
C PRO A 47 5.16 0.39 13.13
N PHE A 48 5.82 1.08 14.08
CA PHE A 48 5.12 1.79 15.15
C PHE A 48 5.30 3.30 15.24
N ASP A 49 6.15 3.92 14.41
CA ASP A 49 5.94 5.34 14.12
C ASP A 49 4.82 5.43 13.07
N LEU A 50 3.60 5.27 13.62
CA LEU A 50 2.28 5.42 12.99
C LEU A 50 2.13 6.77 12.28
N ASP A 51 3.12 7.67 12.36
CA ASP A 51 3.18 8.88 11.56
C ASP A 51 3.61 8.67 10.11
N PHE A 52 4.42 7.64 9.82
CA PHE A 52 5.02 7.45 8.48
C PHE A 52 4.91 6.01 7.93
N GLY A 53 4.60 5.01 8.76
CA GLY A 53 4.52 3.60 8.36
C GLY A 53 3.36 3.21 7.44
N ASP A 54 2.44 4.14 7.14
CA ASP A 54 1.25 3.90 6.30
C ASP A 54 1.47 4.36 4.84
N GLY A 55 2.51 5.17 4.58
CA GLY A 55 2.77 5.78 3.26
C GLY A 55 3.34 4.84 2.20
N VAL A 56 3.99 3.73 2.58
CA VAL A 56 4.68 2.85 1.61
C VAL A 56 3.69 2.22 0.61
N ILE A 57 2.57 1.66 1.09
CA ILE A 57 1.55 1.06 0.22
C ILE A 57 0.86 2.15 -0.60
N GLU A 58 0.51 3.29 0.00
CA GLU A 58 -0.03 4.43 -0.75
C GLU A 58 0.91 4.85 -1.86
N GLN A 59 2.20 4.96 -1.57
CA GLN A 59 3.21 5.41 -2.51
C GLN A 59 3.37 4.41 -3.64
N ALA A 60 3.34 3.11 -3.34
CA ALA A 60 3.33 2.05 -4.35
C ALA A 60 2.08 2.15 -5.24
N ILE A 61 0.89 2.40 -4.68
CA ILE A 61 -0.34 2.59 -5.46
C ILE A 61 -0.26 3.87 -6.32
N LYS A 62 0.07 5.02 -5.72
CA LYS A 62 0.26 6.32 -6.39
C LYS A 62 1.25 6.23 -7.54
N SER A 63 2.33 5.48 -7.35
CA SER A 63 3.41 5.30 -8.33
C SER A 63 3.16 4.15 -9.30
N ASN A 64 2.00 3.49 -9.22
CA ASN A 64 1.61 2.37 -10.06
C ASN A 64 2.60 1.19 -10.03
N ARG A 65 2.93 0.71 -8.81
CA ARG A 65 3.97 -0.31 -8.56
C ARG A 65 3.39 -1.64 -8.04
N PRO A 66 2.73 -2.45 -8.89
CA PRO A 66 2.01 -3.63 -8.43
C PRO A 66 2.93 -4.70 -7.81
N GLU A 67 4.15 -4.87 -8.30
CA GLU A 67 5.08 -5.87 -7.74
C GLU A 67 5.55 -5.45 -6.33
N SER A 68 5.74 -4.15 -6.09
CA SER A 68 6.02 -3.63 -4.75
C SER A 68 4.84 -3.89 -3.81
N ILE A 69 3.61 -3.67 -4.27
CA ILE A 69 2.39 -3.95 -3.50
C ILE A 69 2.37 -5.44 -3.10
N VAL A 70 2.61 -6.33 -4.06
CA VAL A 70 2.70 -7.78 -3.83
C VAL A 70 3.77 -8.13 -2.80
N ALA A 71 4.99 -7.61 -2.97
CA ALA A 71 6.12 -7.89 -2.07
C ALA A 71 5.85 -7.42 -0.64
N ILE A 72 5.17 -6.28 -0.48
CA ILE A 72 4.76 -5.75 0.82
C ILE A 72 3.69 -6.66 1.44
N PHE A 73 2.62 -7.00 0.71
CA PHE A 73 1.55 -7.86 1.23
C PHE A 73 1.97 -9.30 1.52
N ASP A 74 2.96 -9.84 0.82
CA ASP A 74 3.50 -11.19 1.04
C ASP A 74 4.56 -11.25 2.14
N SER A 75 4.96 -10.11 2.70
CA SER A 75 5.99 -10.08 3.75
C SER A 75 5.46 -10.68 5.05
N THR A 76 6.30 -11.43 5.76
CA THR A 76 5.97 -12.01 7.07
C THR A 76 5.70 -10.97 8.15
N PHE A 77 6.10 -9.70 7.91
CA PHE A 77 5.84 -8.57 8.77
C PHE A 77 4.40 -8.05 8.68
N TYR A 78 3.68 -8.40 7.60
CA TYR A 78 2.32 -7.97 7.32
C TYR A 78 1.34 -9.16 7.28
N PRO A 79 1.01 -9.80 8.43
CA PRO A 79 0.15 -10.98 8.42
C PRO A 79 -1.24 -10.69 7.82
N GLN A 80 -1.60 -11.54 6.84
CA GLN A 80 -2.70 -11.43 5.87
C GLN A 80 -4.14 -11.33 6.40
N ARG A 81 -4.39 -10.98 7.67
CA ARG A 81 -5.76 -10.94 8.22
C ARG A 81 -6.20 -9.65 8.89
N SER A 82 -5.28 -8.72 9.18
CA SER A 82 -5.63 -7.47 9.87
C SER A 82 -5.27 -6.20 9.10
N LEU A 83 -4.62 -6.29 7.95
CA LEU A 83 -4.01 -5.10 7.32
C LEU A 83 -4.83 -4.49 6.19
N VAL A 84 -5.63 -5.28 5.45
CA VAL A 84 -6.51 -4.71 4.42
C VAL A 84 -7.78 -4.10 5.02
N ARG A 85 -8.21 -4.61 6.18
CA ARG A 85 -9.43 -4.20 6.89
C ARG A 85 -9.24 -3.06 7.90
N THR A 86 -8.01 -2.78 8.33
CA THR A 86 -7.78 -1.94 9.52
C THR A 86 -6.81 -0.79 9.29
N ARG A 87 -6.16 -0.70 8.13
CA ARG A 87 -5.19 0.38 7.89
C ARG A 87 -5.84 1.52 7.11
N ARG A 88 -6.45 2.43 7.88
CA ARG A 88 -6.94 3.73 7.44
C ARG A 88 -5.74 4.62 7.07
N LEU A 89 -5.53 4.81 5.78
CA LEU A 89 -4.50 5.65 5.16
C LEU A 89 -4.60 7.10 5.63
N LYS A 90 -3.58 7.64 6.32
CA LYS A 90 -3.66 8.91 7.06
C LYS A 90 -4.22 10.11 6.29
N SER A 91 -3.97 10.21 4.99
CA SER A 91 -4.40 11.39 4.22
C SER A 91 -5.93 11.53 4.13
N PHE A 92 -6.69 10.44 4.29
CA PHE A 92 -8.16 10.43 4.22
C PHE A 92 -8.85 9.30 5.03
N GLU A 93 -8.08 8.57 5.84
CA GLU A 93 -8.45 7.31 6.48
C GLU A 93 -9.08 6.29 5.50
N LEU A 94 -8.53 6.20 4.30
CA LEU A 94 -8.99 5.28 3.24
C LEU A 94 -8.43 3.88 3.45
N THR A 95 -9.12 2.84 2.98
CA THR A 95 -8.47 1.54 2.77
C THR A 95 -7.65 1.55 1.47
N PRO A 96 -6.66 0.66 1.30
CA PRO A 96 -5.91 0.57 0.04
C PRO A 96 -6.80 0.42 -1.20
N ILE A 97 -7.92 -0.31 -1.09
CA ILE A 97 -8.90 -0.48 -2.17
C ILE A 97 -9.62 0.83 -2.50
N GLN A 98 -10.04 1.60 -1.48
CA GLN A 98 -10.67 2.90 -1.71
C GLN A 98 -9.70 3.89 -2.37
N PHE A 99 -8.44 3.90 -1.93
CA PHE A 99 -7.42 4.76 -2.53
C PHE A 99 -7.11 4.35 -3.99
N ALA A 100 -6.96 3.06 -4.26
CA ALA A 100 -6.69 2.54 -5.61
C ALA A 100 -7.87 2.73 -6.58
N ALA A 101 -9.11 2.83 -6.08
CA ALA A 101 -10.31 2.98 -6.91
C ALA A 101 -10.34 4.31 -7.70
N GLY A 102 -9.69 5.36 -7.19
CA GLY A 102 -9.51 6.62 -7.94
C GLY A 102 -8.49 6.54 -9.08
N SER A 103 -7.64 5.50 -9.08
CA SER A 103 -6.62 5.28 -10.10
C SER A 103 -7.21 4.73 -11.42
N THR A 104 -6.41 4.69 -12.48
CA THR A 104 -6.79 4.06 -13.75
C THR A 104 -6.36 2.60 -13.84
N ASN A 105 -5.51 2.11 -12.94
CA ASN A 105 -4.98 0.76 -13.02
C ASN A 105 -5.84 -0.24 -12.24
N CYS A 106 -6.75 -0.89 -12.96
CA CYS A 106 -7.64 -1.92 -12.43
C CYS A 106 -6.89 -3.11 -11.81
N TYR A 107 -5.69 -3.43 -12.31
CA TYR A 107 -4.87 -4.54 -11.80
C TYR A 107 -4.53 -4.38 -10.32
N ILE A 108 -4.35 -3.14 -9.84
CA ILE A 108 -4.10 -2.89 -8.43
C ILE A 108 -5.30 -3.31 -7.58
N ILE A 109 -6.54 -3.05 -8.01
CA ILE A 109 -7.73 -3.52 -7.27
C ILE A 109 -7.81 -5.04 -7.29
N GLU A 110 -7.52 -5.70 -8.41
CA GLU A 110 -7.51 -7.16 -8.48
C GLU A 110 -6.52 -7.77 -7.49
N LEU A 111 -5.29 -7.23 -7.44
CA LEU A 111 -4.29 -7.65 -6.47
C LEU A 111 -4.75 -7.44 -5.02
N LEU A 112 -5.34 -6.29 -4.72
CA LEU A 112 -5.83 -6.00 -3.37
C LEU A 112 -6.97 -6.93 -2.95
N LEU A 113 -7.91 -7.23 -3.86
CA LEU A 113 -8.99 -8.19 -3.63
C LEU A 113 -8.44 -9.62 -3.41
N GLN A 114 -7.47 -10.05 -4.24
CA GLN A 114 -6.81 -11.35 -4.10
C GLN A 114 -6.07 -11.51 -2.77
N ARG A 115 -5.63 -10.41 -2.16
CA ARG A 115 -4.94 -10.37 -0.86
C ARG A 115 -5.86 -10.08 0.32
N GLY A 116 -7.16 -10.28 0.15
CA GLY A 116 -8.15 -10.23 1.23
C GLY A 116 -8.72 -8.84 1.49
N GLY A 117 -8.53 -7.89 0.57
CA GLY A 117 -9.28 -6.65 0.59
C GLY A 117 -10.73 -6.86 0.22
N HIS A 118 -11.62 -6.10 0.85
CA HIS A 118 -13.04 -6.12 0.54
C HIS A 118 -13.45 -4.90 -0.30
N PRO A 119 -14.36 -5.08 -1.28
CA PRO A 119 -14.88 -3.95 -2.06
C PRO A 119 -15.80 -3.04 -1.24
N ASN A 120 -16.47 -3.61 -0.22
CA ASN A 120 -17.42 -2.95 0.68
C ASN A 120 -16.78 -2.60 2.03
N GLU A 121 -15.50 -2.21 2.04
CA GLU A 121 -14.89 -1.66 3.26
C GLU A 121 -15.68 -0.42 3.73
N ASN A 122 -15.72 -0.23 5.05
CA ASN A 122 -16.43 0.90 5.66
C ASN A 122 -16.04 2.22 4.98
N PRO A 123 -16.99 3.13 4.74
CA PRO A 123 -16.68 4.38 4.06
C PRO A 123 -15.55 5.16 4.72
N ALA A 124 -14.77 5.86 3.89
CA ALA A 124 -13.66 6.70 4.34
C ALA A 124 -14.12 7.68 5.42
N TYR A 125 -13.30 7.92 6.45
CA TYR A 125 -13.68 8.83 7.54
C TYR A 125 -13.96 10.25 7.04
N TYR A 126 -13.14 10.72 6.09
CA TYR A 126 -13.35 12.00 5.44
C TYR A 126 -14.12 11.81 4.14
N GLY A 127 -15.28 12.47 4.03
CA GLY A 127 -16.12 12.43 2.84
C GLY A 127 -16.99 11.17 2.68
N GLY A 128 -16.80 10.14 3.52
CA GLY A 128 -17.71 9.00 3.58
C GLY A 128 -17.75 8.15 2.31
N ARG A 129 -16.66 8.07 1.56
CA ARG A 129 -16.66 7.41 0.25
C ARG A 129 -16.28 5.94 0.32
N THR A 130 -17.06 5.10 -0.34
CA THR A 130 -16.67 3.73 -0.68
C THR A 130 -15.77 3.71 -1.92
N ALA A 131 -15.16 2.57 -2.22
CA ALA A 131 -14.33 2.41 -3.41
C ALA A 131 -15.13 2.65 -4.70
N LEU A 132 -16.37 2.16 -4.74
CA LEU A 132 -17.28 2.36 -5.87
C LEU A 132 -17.61 3.84 -6.08
N GLN A 133 -17.86 4.58 -4.98
CA GLN A 133 -18.13 6.01 -5.04
C GLN A 133 -16.92 6.82 -5.51
N GLU A 134 -15.71 6.47 -5.07
CA GLU A 134 -14.48 7.12 -5.53
C GLU A 134 -14.25 6.87 -7.04
N ALA A 135 -14.43 5.63 -7.51
CA ALA A 135 -14.35 5.31 -8.94
C ALA A 135 -15.40 6.06 -9.77
N ALA A 136 -16.63 6.17 -9.26
CA ALA A 136 -17.72 6.91 -9.89
C ALA A 136 -17.44 8.41 -9.98
N GLU A 137 -16.97 9.03 -8.90
CA GLU A 137 -16.61 10.46 -8.89
C GLU A 137 -15.51 10.78 -9.91
N LYS A 138 -14.51 9.90 -10.03
CA LYS A 138 -13.41 10.05 -11.01
C LYS A 138 -13.78 9.59 -12.42
N GLY A 139 -14.99 9.10 -12.66
CA GLY A 139 -15.46 8.62 -13.97
C GLY A 139 -14.72 7.39 -14.49
N ARG A 140 -14.22 6.52 -13.60
CA ARG A 140 -13.39 5.35 -13.93
C ARG A 140 -14.27 4.16 -14.32
N MET A 141 -14.85 4.19 -15.52
CA MET A 141 -15.83 3.16 -15.96
C MET A 141 -15.33 1.71 -15.83
N ALA A 142 -14.09 1.42 -16.25
CA ALA A 142 -13.51 0.08 -16.10
C ALA A 142 -13.38 -0.35 -14.64
N MET A 143 -13.03 0.59 -13.75
CA MET A 143 -12.92 0.36 -12.32
C MET A 143 -14.29 0.12 -11.68
N ILE A 144 -15.30 0.89 -12.09
CA ILE A 144 -16.69 0.69 -11.67
C ILE A 144 -17.17 -0.70 -12.04
N SER A 145 -16.98 -1.12 -13.29
CA SER A 145 -17.35 -2.47 -13.73
C SER A 145 -16.63 -3.56 -12.94
N LEU A 146 -15.33 -3.38 -12.68
CA LEU A 146 -14.55 -4.32 -11.88
C LEU A 146 -15.07 -4.43 -10.44
N LEU A 147 -15.30 -3.29 -9.78
CA LEU A 147 -15.80 -3.26 -8.40
C LEU A 147 -17.20 -3.87 -8.30
N LEU A 148 -18.10 -3.57 -9.24
CA LEU A 148 -19.44 -4.17 -9.30
C LEU A 148 -19.38 -5.70 -9.51
N ASN A 149 -18.47 -6.18 -10.36
CA ASN A 149 -18.23 -7.62 -10.54
C ASN A 149 -17.65 -8.29 -9.29
N ALA A 150 -17.07 -7.51 -8.38
CA ALA A 150 -16.62 -7.95 -7.07
C ALA A 150 -17.69 -7.75 -5.97
N ASP A 151 -18.96 -7.56 -6.35
CA ASP A 151 -20.09 -7.32 -5.44
C ASP A 151 -19.98 -6.02 -4.61
N ALA A 152 -19.36 -4.97 -5.18
CA ALA A 152 -19.37 -3.64 -4.57
C ALA A 152 -20.77 -3.00 -4.60
N GLU A 153 -21.18 -2.36 -3.50
CA GLU A 153 -22.48 -1.63 -3.37
C GLU A 153 -22.34 -0.18 -2.88
#